data_AF-A0A6G6WEV8-F1
#
_entry.id   AF-A0A6G6WEV8-F1
#
_cell.length_a   1.000
_cell.length_b   1.000
_cell.length_c   1.000
_cell.angle_alpha   90.00
_cell.angle_beta   90.00
_cell.angle_gamma   90.00
#
_symmetry.space_group_name_H-M   'P 1'
#
loop_
_entity.id
_entity.type
_entity.pdbx_description
1 polymer ?
#
loop_
_entity_poly.entity_id
_entity_poly.type
_entity_poly.pdbx_seq_one_letter_code
_entity_poly.pdbx_strand_id
1 'polypeptide(L)'
;MTQPPEDATRPISPTPPPPPLPPPPAAPPAAAPQPADRTTLVSLAFAVATIALTVVALAVMEDARRGYEVWTTWSVVATLAALVHLLPVGWKPEPRTKSWDAVALATGVLLFFWVAAFLPSVTTGTGFAMTAAVACAVAHCWVLPGRRT
;
A
#
# COMPACT_ATOMS: atom_id res chain seq x y z
N MET A 1 -96.97 15.55 12.27
CA MET A 1 -95.91 14.68 11.70
C MET A 1 -94.79 15.56 11.19
N THR A 2 -93.69 15.70 11.94
CA THR A 2 -92.29 15.81 11.45
C THR A 2 -91.33 15.84 12.64
N GLN A 3 -90.13 15.30 12.42
CA GLN A 3 -89.28 14.51 13.32
C GLN A 3 -88.26 15.33 14.16
N PRO A 4 -87.77 14.82 15.32
CA PRO A 4 -86.75 15.45 16.17
C PRO A 4 -85.29 15.25 15.67
N PRO A 5 -84.29 15.90 16.30
CA PRO A 5 -82.94 16.11 15.76
C PRO A 5 -82.07 14.86 15.80
N GLU A 6 -81.32 14.61 14.72
CA GLU A 6 -80.33 13.54 14.63
C GLU A 6 -79.07 13.89 15.45
N ASP A 7 -78.97 13.22 16.58
CA ASP A 7 -77.84 13.19 17.50
C ASP A 7 -76.68 12.39 16.86
N ALA A 8 -75.63 13.09 16.43
CA ALA A 8 -74.48 12.50 15.76
C ALA A 8 -73.49 11.88 16.77
N THR A 9 -73.86 10.73 17.35
CA THR A 9 -72.90 9.89 18.11
C THR A 9 -72.31 8.84 17.19
N ARG A 10 -71.19 9.15 16.52
CA ARG A 10 -70.42 8.11 15.80
C ARG A 10 -69.61 7.28 16.82
N PRO A 11 -69.66 5.94 16.77
CA PRO A 11 -68.79 5.09 17.58
C PRO A 11 -67.33 5.27 17.15
N ILE A 12 -66.44 5.51 18.12
CA ILE A 12 -65.00 5.50 17.91
C ILE A 12 -64.57 4.03 17.88
N SER A 13 -64.24 3.50 16.69
CA SER A 13 -63.70 2.15 16.58
C SER A 13 -62.30 2.08 17.21
N PRO A 14 -62.02 1.07 18.06
CA PRO A 14 -60.69 0.89 18.63
C PRO A 14 -59.71 0.42 17.54
N THR A 15 -58.62 1.18 17.37
CA THR A 15 -57.52 0.84 16.45
C THR A 15 -56.83 -0.45 16.94
N PRO A 16 -56.61 -1.46 16.08
CA PRO A 16 -55.90 -2.68 16.47
C PRO A 16 -54.42 -2.38 16.81
N PRO A 17 -53.82 -3.13 17.74
CA PRO A 17 -52.42 -2.94 18.11
C PRO A 17 -51.49 -3.25 16.92
N PRO A 18 -50.37 -2.52 16.78
CA PRO A 18 -49.42 -2.76 15.69
C PRO A 18 -48.79 -4.16 15.83
N PRO A 19 -48.48 -4.83 14.70
CA PRO A 19 -47.86 -6.14 14.71
C PRO A 19 -46.46 -6.09 15.39
N PRO A 20 -46.03 -7.18 16.04
CA PRO A 20 -44.68 -7.27 16.62
C PRO A 20 -43.62 -7.06 15.53
N LEU A 21 -42.65 -6.18 15.81
CA LEU A 21 -41.51 -5.96 14.92
C LEU A 21 -40.69 -7.25 14.80
N PRO A 22 -40.22 -7.60 13.58
CA PRO A 22 -39.35 -8.76 13.40
C PRO A 22 -38.04 -8.58 14.18
N PRO A 23 -37.48 -9.66 14.74
CA PRO A 23 -36.22 -9.60 15.46
C PRO A 23 -35.10 -9.08 14.54
N PRO A 24 -34.18 -8.24 15.06
CA PRO A 24 -33.09 -7.71 14.27
C PRO A 24 -32.24 -8.85 13.67
N PRO A 25 -31.78 -8.72 12.42
CA PRO A 25 -30.91 -9.71 11.79
C PRO A 25 -29.70 -9.97 12.68
N ALA A 26 -29.39 -11.24 12.91
CA ALA A 26 -28.19 -11.64 13.64
C ALA A 26 -26.95 -11.00 12.97
N ALA A 27 -26.09 -10.39 13.78
CA ALA A 27 -24.85 -9.80 13.30
C ALA A 27 -24.04 -10.85 12.52
N PRO A 28 -23.47 -10.51 11.35
CA PRO A 28 -22.64 -11.44 10.60
C PRO A 28 -21.51 -11.98 11.50
N PRO A 29 -21.18 -13.27 11.40
CA PRO A 29 -20.02 -13.83 12.10
C PRO A 29 -18.78 -12.99 11.80
N ALA A 30 -17.98 -12.70 12.83
CA ALA A 30 -16.70 -12.04 12.66
C ALA A 30 -15.87 -12.84 11.63
N ALA A 31 -15.49 -12.18 10.54
CA ALA A 31 -14.70 -12.81 9.49
C ALA A 31 -13.41 -13.37 10.09
N ALA A 32 -13.14 -14.66 9.84
CA ALA A 32 -11.90 -15.29 10.27
C ALA A 32 -10.69 -14.54 9.69
N PRO A 33 -9.54 -14.49 10.39
CA PRO A 33 -8.32 -13.89 9.86
C PRO A 33 -7.96 -14.53 8.52
N GLN A 34 -8.04 -13.77 7.42
CA GLN A 34 -7.63 -14.28 6.13
C GLN A 34 -6.12 -14.59 6.16
N PRO A 35 -5.68 -15.73 5.60
CA PRO A 35 -4.27 -16.02 5.43
C PRO A 35 -3.59 -14.87 4.70
N ALA A 36 -2.43 -14.42 5.20
CA ALA A 36 -1.65 -13.39 4.53
C ALA A 36 -1.38 -13.81 3.08
N ASP A 37 -1.79 -12.96 2.14
CA ASP A 37 -1.57 -13.20 0.70
C ASP A 37 -0.06 -13.30 0.46
N ARG A 38 0.40 -14.45 -0.05
CA ARG A 38 1.82 -14.70 -0.36
C ARG A 38 2.39 -13.59 -1.23
N THR A 39 1.58 -13.01 -2.12
CA THR A 39 1.96 -11.90 -2.98
C THR A 39 2.33 -10.65 -2.17
N THR A 40 1.57 -10.35 -1.12
CA THR A 40 1.83 -9.24 -0.20
C THR A 40 3.12 -9.46 0.59
N LEU A 41 3.36 -10.69 1.06
CA LEU A 41 4.60 -11.03 1.76
C LEU A 41 5.83 -10.92 0.85
N VAL A 42 5.75 -11.42 -0.38
CA VAL A 42 6.82 -11.31 -1.37
C VAL A 42 7.07 -9.86 -1.75
N SER A 43 6.01 -9.08 -1.96
CA SER A 43 6.10 -7.63 -2.23
C SER A 43 6.79 -6.88 -1.09
N LEU A 44 6.38 -7.15 0.16
CA LEU A 44 7.01 -6.55 1.34
C LEU A 44 8.48 -6.97 1.46
N ALA A 45 8.80 -8.24 1.22
CA ALA A 45 10.18 -8.73 1.26
C ALA A 45 11.07 -7.99 0.25
N PHE A 46 10.60 -7.80 -0.99
CA PHE A 46 11.36 -7.05 -1.98
C PHE A 46 11.49 -5.56 -1.63
N ALA A 47 10.44 -4.93 -1.11
CA ALA A 47 10.50 -3.54 -0.66
C ALA A 47 11.52 -3.35 0.47
N VAL A 48 11.47 -4.20 1.50
CA VAL A 48 12.41 -4.17 2.63
C VAL A 48 13.83 -4.48 2.16
N ALA A 49 14.02 -5.48 1.30
CA ALA A 49 15.33 -5.81 0.75
C ALA A 49 15.92 -4.62 -0.04
N THR A 50 15.12 -3.97 -0.87
CA THR A 50 15.54 -2.78 -1.65
C THR A 50 16.04 -1.68 -0.72
N ILE A 51 15.30 -1.37 0.35
CA ILE A 51 15.67 -0.34 1.33
C ILE A 51 16.93 -0.75 2.09
N ALA A 52 16.94 -1.96 2.66
CA ALA A 52 18.05 -2.44 3.47
C ALA A 52 19.35 -2.45 2.66
N LEU A 53 19.31 -2.98 1.43
CA LEU A 53 20.49 -3.04 0.56
C LEU A 53 20.95 -1.64 0.12
N THR A 54 20.03 -0.72 -0.18
CA THR A 54 20.37 0.67 -0.52
C THR A 54 21.06 1.37 0.66
N VAL A 55 20.49 1.25 1.87
CA VAL A 55 21.06 1.87 3.07
C VAL A 55 22.40 1.25 3.42
N VAL A 56 22.54 -0.07 3.34
CA VAL A 56 23.81 -0.77 3.57
C VAL A 56 24.86 -0.33 2.57
N ALA A 57 24.54 -0.29 1.27
CA ALA A 57 25.45 0.20 0.24
C ALA A 57 25.92 1.64 0.53
N LEU A 58 25.04 2.53 0.99
CA LEU A 58 25.44 3.91 1.29
C LEU A 58 26.21 4.06 2.62
N ALA A 59 26.00 3.13 3.56
CA ALA A 59 26.60 3.16 4.90
C ALA A 59 27.96 2.44 4.99
N VAL A 60 28.24 1.48 4.11
CA VAL A 60 29.53 0.78 4.05
C VAL A 60 30.63 1.80 3.75
N MET A 61 31.71 1.72 4.53
CA MET A 61 32.91 2.50 4.29
C MET A 61 33.79 1.81 3.26
N GLU A 62 34.12 2.53 2.20
CA GLU A 62 35.03 2.11 1.16
C GLU A 62 36.05 3.24 0.96
N ASP A 63 37.34 2.91 0.93
CA ASP A 63 38.44 3.89 0.81
C ASP A 63 38.38 5.05 1.83
N ALA A 64 38.09 4.72 3.09
CA ALA A 64 37.96 5.69 4.19
C ALA A 64 36.84 6.74 4.01
N ARG A 65 35.88 6.52 3.10
CA ARG A 65 34.71 7.40 2.90
C ARG A 65 33.42 6.59 2.87
N ARG A 66 32.30 7.23 3.20
CA ARG A 66 30.95 6.65 3.05
C ARG A 66 30.27 7.21 1.80
N GLY A 67 29.37 6.44 1.20
CA GLY A 67 28.55 6.93 0.07
C GLY A 67 27.80 8.23 0.40
N TYR A 68 27.30 8.35 1.63
CA TYR A 68 26.65 9.56 2.14
C TYR A 68 27.55 10.81 2.18
N GLU A 69 28.87 10.65 2.32
CA GLU A 69 29.82 11.76 2.39
C GLU A 69 30.27 12.23 1.01
N VAL A 70 30.36 11.31 0.05
CA VAL A 70 30.82 11.61 -1.31
C VAL A 70 29.68 12.14 -2.18
N TRP A 71 28.47 11.57 -2.06
CA TRP A 71 27.32 11.94 -2.89
C TRP A 71 26.06 12.15 -2.04
N THR A 72 26.12 13.09 -1.09
CA THR A 72 25.05 13.29 -0.11
C THR A 72 23.68 13.52 -0.76
N THR A 73 23.59 14.42 -1.74
CA THR A 73 22.34 14.72 -2.44
C THR A 73 21.77 13.50 -3.15
N TRP A 74 22.60 12.76 -3.87
CA TRP A 74 22.18 11.55 -4.60
C TRP A 74 21.81 10.41 -3.65
N SER A 75 22.50 10.28 -2.52
CA SER A 75 22.22 9.28 -1.48
C SER A 75 20.84 9.50 -0.84
N VAL A 76 20.47 10.75 -0.61
CA VAL A 76 19.12 11.12 -0.14
C VAL A 76 18.07 10.73 -1.18
N VAL A 77 18.29 11.06 -2.46
CA VAL A 77 17.36 10.70 -3.54
C VAL A 77 17.20 9.18 -3.65
N ALA A 78 18.29 8.41 -3.61
CA ALA A 78 18.25 6.95 -3.67
C ALA A 78 17.49 6.34 -2.47
N THR A 79 17.70 6.90 -1.27
CA THR A 79 17.01 6.45 -0.06
C THR A 79 15.51 6.75 -0.14
N LEU A 80 15.12 7.95 -0.61
CA LEU A 80 13.72 8.30 -0.84
C LEU A 80 13.09 7.39 -1.90
N ALA A 81 13.76 7.12 -3.01
CA ALA A 81 13.30 6.19 -4.04
C ALA A 81 13.11 4.76 -3.48
N ALA A 82 14.03 4.30 -2.63
CA ALA A 82 13.87 3.01 -1.96
C ALA A 82 12.65 3.00 -1.01
N LEU A 83 12.43 4.07 -0.24
CA LEU A 83 11.28 4.19 0.67
C LEU A 83 9.94 4.18 -0.07
N VAL A 84 9.88 4.70 -1.30
CA VAL A 84 8.67 4.63 -2.15
C VAL A 84 8.22 3.18 -2.41
N HIS A 85 9.11 2.19 -2.32
CA HIS A 85 8.74 0.78 -2.47
C HIS A 85 7.87 0.27 -1.30
N LEU A 86 7.78 0.99 -0.18
CA LEU A 86 6.85 0.66 0.91
C LEU A 86 5.43 1.16 0.68
N LEU A 87 5.20 2.08 -0.27
CA LEU A 87 3.87 2.64 -0.54
C LEU A 87 2.80 1.55 -0.75
N PRO A 88 3.02 0.48 -1.54
CA PRO A 88 1.99 -0.53 -1.79
C PRO A 88 1.64 -1.38 -0.56
N VAL A 89 2.49 -1.38 0.48
CA VAL A 89 2.30 -2.20 1.68
C VAL A 89 1.67 -1.39 2.82
N GLY A 90 2.15 -0.17 3.04
CA GLY A 90 1.72 0.69 4.15
C GLY A 90 0.44 1.49 3.84
N TRP A 91 0.21 1.81 2.57
CA TRP A 91 -0.97 2.54 2.15
C TRP A 91 -1.79 1.69 1.18
N LYS A 92 -3.12 1.72 1.35
CA LYS A 92 -4.08 1.27 0.35
C LYS A 92 -4.56 2.50 -0.43
N PRO A 93 -3.78 3.11 -1.34
CA PRO A 93 -4.29 4.20 -2.15
C PRO A 93 -5.29 3.67 -3.17
N GLU A 94 -6.41 4.36 -3.34
CA GLU A 94 -7.17 4.38 -4.59
C GLU A 94 -6.32 4.98 -5.73
N PRO A 95 -6.65 4.68 -7.00
CA PRO A 95 -6.72 3.35 -7.62
C PRO A 95 -5.34 2.67 -7.70
N ARG A 96 -5.37 1.34 -7.78
CA ARG A 96 -4.20 0.41 -7.79
C ARG A 96 -3.15 0.69 -8.89
N THR A 97 -3.50 1.47 -9.91
CA THR A 97 -2.61 1.92 -10.99
C THR A 97 -1.60 2.98 -10.53
N LYS A 98 -2.00 3.92 -9.66
CA LYS A 98 -1.11 5.01 -9.20
C LYS A 98 0.08 4.53 -8.38
N SER A 99 -0.10 3.45 -7.60
CA SER A 99 1.00 2.88 -6.81
C SER A 99 2.03 2.18 -7.69
N TRP A 100 1.61 1.59 -8.81
CA TRP A 100 2.55 1.02 -9.78
C TRP A 100 3.38 2.11 -10.45
N ASP A 101 2.77 3.21 -10.90
CA ASP A 101 3.48 4.34 -11.51
C ASP A 101 4.53 4.93 -10.56
N ALA A 102 4.18 5.10 -9.29
CA ALA A 102 5.10 5.61 -8.27
C ALA A 102 6.30 4.67 -8.05
N VAL A 103 6.05 3.36 -7.96
CA VAL A 103 7.12 2.37 -7.78
C VAL A 103 7.98 2.27 -9.05
N ALA A 104 7.38 2.29 -10.24
CA ALA A 104 8.10 2.29 -11.51
C ALA A 104 9.01 3.52 -11.67
N LEU A 105 8.49 4.71 -11.33
CA LEU A 105 9.27 5.94 -11.32
C LEU A 105 10.43 5.86 -10.32
N ALA A 106 10.17 5.37 -9.11
CA ALA A 106 11.20 5.20 -8.09
C ALA A 106 12.27 4.19 -8.50
N THR A 107 11.89 3.07 -9.11
CA THR A 107 12.84 2.10 -9.68
C THR A 107 13.67 2.73 -10.79
N GLY A 108 13.08 3.57 -11.64
CA GLY A 108 13.79 4.31 -12.68
C GLY A 108 14.85 5.28 -12.12
N VAL A 109 14.50 6.04 -11.07
CA VAL A 109 15.43 6.93 -10.37
C VAL A 109 16.57 6.13 -9.73
N LEU A 110 16.25 5.00 -9.09
CA LEU A 110 17.25 4.14 -8.45
C LEU A 110 18.21 3.51 -9.48
N LEU A 111 17.67 3.06 -10.62
CA LEU A 111 18.46 2.55 -11.76
C LEU A 111 19.40 3.62 -12.30
N PHE A 112 18.90 4.84 -12.54
CA PHE A 112 19.70 5.95 -13.01
C PHE A 112 20.87 6.24 -12.06
N PHE A 113 20.58 6.31 -10.76
CA PHE A 113 21.60 6.50 -9.73
C PHE A 113 22.64 5.37 -9.73
N TRP A 114 22.21 4.11 -9.82
CA TRP A 114 23.12 2.96 -9.90
C TRP A 114 24.04 3.02 -11.12
N VAL A 115 23.50 3.33 -12.31
CA VAL A 115 24.31 3.48 -13.53
C VAL A 115 25.32 4.62 -13.39
N ALA A 116 24.88 5.75 -12.83
CA ALA A 116 25.72 6.94 -12.72
C ALA A 116 26.84 6.80 -11.68
N ALA A 117 26.58 6.15 -10.54
CA ALA A 117 27.50 6.15 -9.39
C ALA A 117 28.20 4.81 -9.15
N PHE A 118 27.59 3.67 -9.50
CA PHE A 118 28.06 2.35 -9.08
C PHE A 118 28.44 1.41 -10.23
N LEU A 119 28.08 1.73 -11.47
CA LEU A 119 28.48 0.93 -12.64
C LEU A 119 30.01 0.75 -12.76
N PRO A 120 30.85 1.77 -12.49
CA PRO A 120 32.31 1.61 -12.54
C PRO A 120 32.85 0.71 -11.41
N SER A 121 32.08 0.56 -10.33
CA SER A 121 32.51 -0.08 -9.08
C SER A 121 31.72 -1.36 -8.77
N VAL A 122 31.13 -2.01 -9.78
CA VAL A 122 30.32 -3.24 -9.58
C VAL A 122 31.10 -4.40 -8.95
N THR A 123 32.43 -4.38 -9.03
CA THR A 123 33.30 -5.39 -8.42
C THR A 123 33.52 -5.17 -6.93
N THR A 124 33.12 -4.02 -6.38
CA THR A 124 33.26 -3.73 -4.95
C THR A 124 32.08 -4.27 -4.16
N GLY A 125 32.27 -4.49 -2.85
CA GLY A 125 31.18 -4.98 -1.98
C GLY A 125 29.98 -4.02 -1.99
N THR A 126 30.25 -2.73 -2.06
CA THR A 126 29.24 -1.67 -2.15
C THR A 126 28.49 -1.70 -3.48
N GLY A 127 29.22 -1.80 -4.60
CA GLY A 127 28.61 -1.91 -5.93
C GLY A 127 27.76 -3.18 -6.08
N PHE A 128 28.20 -4.29 -5.50
CA PHE A 128 27.40 -5.52 -5.44
C PHE A 128 26.11 -5.34 -4.66
N ALA A 129 26.16 -4.79 -3.43
CA ALA A 129 24.97 -4.53 -2.62
C ALA A 129 23.97 -3.61 -3.33
N MET A 130 24.46 -2.57 -4.01
CA MET A 130 23.63 -1.68 -4.80
C MET A 130 23.00 -2.37 -6.01
N THR A 131 23.75 -3.25 -6.69
CA THR A 131 23.22 -4.05 -7.81
C THR A 131 22.11 -4.99 -7.33
N ALA A 132 22.28 -5.63 -6.18
CA ALA A 132 21.25 -6.44 -5.56
C ALA A 132 20.01 -5.60 -5.18
N ALA A 133 20.20 -4.38 -4.66
CA ALA A 133 19.10 -3.46 -4.33
C ALA A 133 18.26 -3.14 -5.58
N VAL A 134 18.93 -2.81 -6.69
CA VAL A 134 18.28 -2.51 -7.98
C VAL A 134 17.56 -3.75 -8.53
N ALA A 135 18.16 -4.92 -8.45
CA ALA A 135 17.52 -6.17 -8.88
C ALA A 135 16.25 -6.44 -8.06
N CYS A 136 16.27 -6.22 -6.75
CA CYS A 136 15.10 -6.31 -5.90
C CYS A 136 14.03 -5.27 -6.25
N ALA A 137 14.41 -4.03 -6.55
CA ALA A 137 13.48 -2.98 -6.98
C ALA A 137 12.76 -3.34 -8.28
N VAL A 138 13.50 -3.85 -9.28
CA VAL A 138 12.93 -4.30 -10.55
C VAL A 138 12.00 -5.50 -10.34
N ALA A 139 12.41 -6.48 -9.51
CA ALA A 139 11.58 -7.62 -9.16
C ALA A 139 10.29 -7.18 -8.45
N HIS A 140 10.39 -6.19 -7.56
CA HIS A 140 9.23 -5.61 -6.86
C HIS A 140 8.23 -5.01 -7.86
N CYS A 141 8.72 -4.21 -8.79
CA CYS A 141 7.93 -3.65 -9.90
C CYS A 141 7.16 -4.72 -10.69
N TRP A 142 7.78 -5.89 -10.93
CA TRP A 142 7.19 -6.97 -11.71
C TRP A 142 6.11 -7.77 -10.98
N VAL A 143 6.20 -7.85 -9.65
CA VAL A 143 5.23 -8.57 -8.80
C VAL A 143 3.95 -7.75 -8.58
N LEU A 144 3.99 -6.43 -8.79
CA LEU A 144 2.84 -5.57 -8.57
C LEU A 144 1.72 -5.80 -9.64
N PRO A 145 0.45 -5.96 -9.20
CA PRO A 145 -0.67 -6.31 -10.08
C PRO A 145 -1.14 -5.21 -11.05
N GLY A 146 -0.50 -4.02 -11.08
CA GLY A 146 -0.88 -2.88 -11.94
C GLY A 146 -0.41 -2.96 -13.39
N ARG A 147 0.46 -3.93 -13.76
CA ARG A 147 1.07 -3.98 -15.11
C ARG A 147 0.14 -4.44 -16.25
N ARG A 148 -1.01 -5.05 -15.91
CA ARG A 148 -1.93 -5.70 -16.86
C ARG A 148 -3.25 -4.94 -16.89
N THR A 149 -3.22 -3.71 -17.40
CA THR A 149 -4.43 -2.98 -17.81
C THR A 149 -4.69 -3.21 -19.28
#